data_AF-A0A957KSE2-F1
#
_entry.id   AF-A0A957KSE2-F1
#
_cell.length_a   1.000
_cell.length_b   1.000
_cell.length_c   1.000
_cell.angle_alpha   90.00
_cell.angle_beta   90.00
_cell.angle_gamma   90.00
#
_symmetry.space_group_name_H-M   'P 1'
#
loop_
_entity.id
_entity.type
_entity.pdbx_description
1 polymer ?
#
loop_
_entity_poly.entity_id
_entity_poly.type
_entity_poly.pdbx_seq_one_letter_code
_entity_poly.pdbx_strand_id
1 'polypeptide(L)'
;MVQMLFAALFALILGAAFCLWGYRIFLVLLPVWGFFAGFWLGAHSITLLLGEGFLATTTGWIVGFVVGILLALFSYLFYALAVAIIAGIAGYALGTGLLSAIGITANWLLILVGLVVAVAIVFATFRYNWQKYVIIALTAIGGANAVILGVLLLFNRVGLSGVRGAGNAIQPVLADSWFWAIAWLVVAAGAIFYQVRSNSAYRWQKENYVQGWG
;
A
#
# COMPACT_ATOMS: atom_id res chain seq x y z
N MET A 1 -3.10 27.31 12.04
CA MET A 1 -3.15 27.69 10.61
C MET A 1 -1.91 27.22 9.86
N VAL A 2 -0.70 27.65 10.24
CA VAL A 2 0.57 27.29 9.55
C VAL A 2 0.80 25.77 9.42
N GLN A 3 0.61 25.00 10.50
CA GLN A 3 0.77 23.53 10.47
C GLN A 3 -0.17 22.82 9.49
N MET A 4 -1.39 23.33 9.33
CA MET A 4 -2.38 22.76 8.42
C MET A 4 -2.01 23.03 6.97
N LEU A 5 -1.51 24.24 6.67
CA LEU A 5 -1.00 24.58 5.35
C LEU A 5 0.17 23.66 4.95
N PHE A 6 1.14 23.46 5.84
CA PHE A 6 2.26 22.54 5.57
C PHE A 6 1.81 21.10 5.35
N ALA A 7 0.92 20.58 6.21
CA ALA A 7 0.40 19.23 6.06
C ALA A 7 -0.38 19.06 4.74
N ALA A 8 -1.17 20.06 4.36
CA ALA A 8 -1.95 20.04 3.13
C ALA A 8 -1.06 20.09 1.89
N LEU A 9 -0.06 20.99 1.86
CA LEU A 9 0.91 21.06 0.77
C LEU A 9 1.73 19.78 0.66
N PHE A 10 2.17 19.21 1.78
CA PHE A 10 2.87 17.94 1.80
C PHE A 10 2.02 16.80 1.23
N ALA A 11 0.76 16.69 1.67
CA ALA A 11 -0.17 15.68 1.18
C ALA A 11 -0.45 15.83 -0.32
N LEU A 12 -0.58 17.07 -0.83
CA LEU A 12 -0.76 17.34 -2.26
C LEU A 12 0.46 16.93 -3.09
N ILE A 13 1.67 17.35 -2.66
CA ILE A 13 2.91 17.06 -3.38
C ILE A 13 3.16 15.55 -3.40
N LEU A 14 3.08 14.91 -2.23
CA LEU A 14 3.31 13.48 -2.11
C LEU A 14 2.21 12.68 -2.82
N GLY A 15 0.95 13.10 -2.69
CA GLY A 15 -0.17 12.49 -3.39
C GLY A 15 -0.03 12.57 -4.91
N ALA A 16 0.36 13.72 -5.45
CA ALA A 16 0.63 13.90 -6.87
C ALA A 16 1.81 13.02 -7.34
N ALA A 17 2.89 12.96 -6.56
CA ALA A 17 4.03 12.09 -6.85
C ALA A 17 3.60 10.62 -6.92
N PHE A 18 2.75 10.15 -6.00
CA PHE A 18 2.22 8.79 -6.00
C PHE A 18 1.21 8.54 -7.13
N CYS A 19 0.40 9.53 -7.51
CA CYS A 19 -0.50 9.43 -8.66
C CYS A 19 0.25 9.27 -9.99
N LEU A 20 1.40 9.95 -10.15
CA LEU A 20 2.14 10.01 -11.41
C LEU A 20 3.27 8.98 -11.49
N TRP A 21 4.07 8.86 -10.43
CA TRP A 21 5.27 8.01 -10.36
C TRP A 21 5.17 6.88 -9.33
N GLY A 22 3.96 6.63 -8.80
CA GLY A 22 3.70 5.67 -7.73
C GLY A 22 4.38 4.32 -7.92
N TYR A 23 4.20 3.69 -9.08
CA TYR A 23 4.84 2.40 -9.38
C TYR A 23 6.37 2.40 -9.18
N ARG A 24 7.08 3.43 -9.66
CA ARG A 24 8.55 3.49 -9.57
C ARG A 24 8.99 3.81 -8.14
N ILE A 25 8.31 4.77 -7.52
CA ILE A 25 8.55 5.17 -6.12
C ILE A 25 8.36 3.96 -5.19
N PHE A 26 7.31 3.16 -5.40
CA PHE A 26 7.03 1.98 -4.60
C PHE A 26 8.15 0.94 -4.66
N LEU A 27 8.70 0.69 -5.85
CA LEU A 27 9.79 -0.28 -6.02
C LEU A 27 11.07 0.13 -5.26
N VAL A 28 11.40 1.42 -5.28
CA VAL A 28 12.55 1.95 -4.53
C VAL A 28 12.27 1.96 -3.02
N LEU A 29 11.03 2.25 -2.63
CA LEU A 29 10.63 2.29 -1.23
C LEU A 29 10.53 0.90 -0.59
N LEU A 30 10.34 -0.17 -1.36
CA LEU A 30 10.18 -1.53 -0.81
C LEU A 30 11.35 -1.96 0.11
N PRO A 31 12.63 -1.92 -0.33
CA PRO A 31 13.76 -2.22 0.55
C PRO A 31 13.92 -1.23 1.70
N VAL A 32 13.60 0.06 1.45
CA VAL A 32 13.70 1.12 2.47
C VAL A 32 12.71 0.89 3.60
N TRP A 33 11.46 0.56 3.28
CA TRP A 33 10.46 0.19 4.28
C TRP A 33 10.82 -1.11 4.99
N GLY A 34 11.32 -2.11 4.25
CA GLY A 34 11.84 -3.34 4.84
C GLY A 34 12.95 -3.06 5.85
N PHE A 35 13.88 -2.16 5.52
CA PHE A 35 14.94 -1.73 6.41
C PHE A 35 14.41 -1.08 7.68
N PHE A 36 13.56 -0.07 7.58
CA PHE A 36 13.05 0.62 8.77
C PHE A 36 12.16 -0.27 9.64
N ALA A 37 11.35 -1.13 9.04
CA ALA A 37 10.56 -2.10 9.77
C ALA A 37 11.44 -3.11 10.53
N GLY A 38 12.46 -3.66 9.86
CA GLY A 38 13.42 -4.57 10.47
C GLY A 38 14.26 -3.88 11.55
N PHE A 39 14.69 -2.63 11.30
CA PHE A 39 15.44 -1.84 12.26
C PHE A 39 14.65 -1.57 13.53
N TRP A 40 13.40 -1.10 13.37
CA TRP A 40 12.51 -0.88 14.50
C TRP A 40 12.25 -2.18 15.27
N LEU A 41 11.96 -3.29 14.58
CA LEU A 41 11.73 -4.59 15.20
C LEU A 41 12.96 -5.09 15.97
N GLY A 42 14.15 -5.02 15.36
CA GLY A 42 15.41 -5.44 15.98
C GLY A 42 15.77 -4.59 17.20
N ALA A 43 15.75 -3.27 17.06
CA ALA A 43 16.07 -2.36 18.16
C ALA A 43 15.04 -2.45 19.29
N HIS A 44 13.75 -2.53 18.97
CA HIS A 44 12.69 -2.64 19.97
C HIS A 44 12.73 -3.99 20.71
N SER A 45 13.12 -5.07 20.03
CA SER A 45 13.34 -6.37 20.70
C SER A 45 14.42 -6.27 21.79
N ILE A 46 15.50 -5.52 21.55
CA ILE A 46 16.55 -5.29 22.55
C ILE A 46 16.06 -4.42 23.71
N THR A 47 15.24 -3.40 23.44
CA THR A 47 14.54 -2.64 24.49
C THR A 47 13.73 -3.57 25.40
N LEU A 48 12.97 -4.51 24.84
CA LEU A 48 12.16 -5.46 25.61
C LEU A 48 13.02 -6.46 26.40
N LEU A 49 14.17 -6.87 25.86
CA LEU A 49 15.05 -7.85 26.49
C LEU A 49 15.92 -7.26 27.60
N LEU A 50 16.40 -6.03 27.42
CA LEU A 50 17.31 -5.36 28.37
C LEU A 50 16.57 -4.45 29.37
N GLY A 51 15.30 -4.11 29.10
CA GLY A 51 14.54 -3.17 29.92
C GLY A 51 15.02 -1.71 29.83
N GLU A 52 15.88 -1.41 28.86
CA GLU A 52 16.41 -0.06 28.62
C GLU A 52 15.62 0.71 27.55
N GLY A 53 15.89 2.01 27.40
CA GLY A 53 15.24 2.87 26.40
C GLY A 53 15.49 2.44 24.94
N PHE A 54 14.60 2.84 24.03
CA PHE A 54 14.77 2.61 22.59
C PHE A 54 16.05 3.30 22.09
N LEU A 55 16.94 2.53 21.46
CA LEU A 55 18.26 2.97 20.97
C LEU A 55 19.19 3.54 22.06
N ALA A 56 18.96 3.20 23.33
CA ALA A 56 19.81 3.61 24.45
C ALA A 56 21.16 2.86 24.48
N THR A 57 21.20 1.64 23.94
CA THR A 57 22.40 0.78 23.92
C THR A 57 22.99 0.63 22.55
N THR A 58 24.32 0.46 22.48
CA THR A 58 25.02 0.08 21.24
C THR A 58 24.47 -1.24 20.68
N THR A 59 24.09 -2.19 21.54
CA THR A 59 23.48 -3.46 21.14
C THR A 59 22.17 -3.25 20.38
N GLY A 60 21.31 -2.34 20.85
CA GLY A 60 20.06 -2.00 20.17
C GLY A 60 20.28 -1.46 18.75
N TRP A 61 21.30 -0.61 18.57
CA TRP A 61 21.70 -0.13 17.25
C TRP A 61 22.19 -1.25 16.35
N ILE A 62 23.11 -2.09 16.83
CA ILE A 62 23.70 -3.19 16.04
C ILE A 62 22.61 -4.16 15.59
N VAL A 63 21.77 -4.63 16.52
CA VAL A 63 20.69 -5.58 16.21
C VAL A 63 19.66 -4.95 15.29
N GLY A 64 19.30 -3.67 15.51
CA GLY A 64 18.46 -2.91 14.59
C GLY A 64 19.03 -2.91 13.17
N PHE A 65 20.29 -2.53 12.98
CA PHE A 65 20.90 -2.52 11.63
C PHE A 65 20.94 -3.90 10.99
N VAL A 66 21.32 -4.93 11.73
CA VAL A 66 21.38 -6.31 11.21
C VAL A 66 20.00 -6.77 10.74
N VAL A 67 18.98 -6.63 11.60
CA VAL A 67 17.61 -7.05 11.26
C VAL A 67 17.02 -6.18 10.15
N GLY A 68 17.31 -4.88 10.15
CA GLY A 68 16.94 -3.94 9.09
C GLY A 68 17.49 -4.36 7.73
N ILE A 69 18.80 -4.62 7.64
CA ILE A 69 19.43 -5.06 6.38
C ILE A 69 18.83 -6.39 5.93
N LEU A 70 18.64 -7.36 6.83
CA LEU A 70 18.01 -8.64 6.52
C LEU A 70 16.60 -8.45 5.94
N LEU A 71 15.76 -7.62 6.55
CA LEU A 71 14.40 -7.39 6.03
C LEU A 71 14.38 -6.54 4.75
N ALA A 72 15.36 -5.67 4.54
CA ALA A 72 15.53 -4.95 3.28
C ALA A 72 15.84 -5.92 2.14
N LEU A 73 16.72 -6.90 2.38
CA LEU A 73 17.06 -7.97 1.42
C LEU A 73 15.83 -8.85 1.13
N PHE A 74 15.04 -9.18 2.15
CA PHE A 74 13.81 -9.96 2.00
C PHE A 74 12.58 -9.15 1.58
N SER A 75 12.71 -7.85 1.33
CA SER A 75 11.57 -6.97 0.97
C SER A 75 10.78 -7.47 -0.24
N TYR A 76 11.46 -8.11 -1.20
CA TYR A 76 10.79 -8.71 -2.35
C TYR A 76 9.92 -9.93 -1.98
N LEU A 77 10.35 -10.75 -1.01
CA LEU A 77 9.56 -11.88 -0.53
C LEU A 77 8.29 -11.39 0.17
N PHE A 78 8.42 -10.37 1.02
CA PHE A 78 7.27 -9.74 1.67
C PHE A 78 6.33 -9.08 0.66
N TYR A 79 6.87 -8.47 -0.40
CA TYR A 79 6.07 -7.94 -1.49
C TYR A 79 5.27 -9.05 -2.20
N ALA A 80 5.92 -10.15 -2.58
CA ALA A 80 5.23 -11.27 -3.22
C ALA A 80 4.13 -11.84 -2.30
N LEU A 81 4.41 -11.99 -1.01
CA LEU A 81 3.43 -12.44 -0.03
C LEU A 81 2.25 -11.47 0.08
N ALA A 82 2.50 -10.16 0.16
CA ALA A 82 1.45 -9.14 0.23
C ALA A 82 0.55 -9.17 -1.03
N VAL A 83 1.14 -9.29 -2.22
CA VAL A 83 0.38 -9.42 -3.47
C VAL A 83 -0.46 -10.70 -3.47
N ALA A 84 0.09 -11.82 -3.00
CA ALA A 84 -0.66 -13.07 -2.88
C ALA A 84 -1.86 -12.93 -1.93
N ILE A 85 -1.66 -12.29 -0.77
CA ILE A 85 -2.75 -12.06 0.20
C ILE A 85 -3.83 -11.18 -0.41
N ILE A 86 -3.47 -10.06 -1.03
CA ILE A 86 -4.43 -9.14 -1.66
C ILE A 86 -5.21 -9.84 -2.78
N ALA A 87 -4.52 -10.58 -3.65
CA ALA A 87 -5.14 -11.34 -4.73
C ALA A 87 -6.07 -12.44 -4.17
N GLY A 88 -5.67 -13.12 -3.09
CA GLY A 88 -6.47 -14.13 -2.42
C GLY A 88 -7.74 -13.54 -1.80
N ILE A 89 -7.63 -12.40 -1.10
CA ILE A 89 -8.78 -11.69 -0.53
C ILE A 89 -9.74 -11.25 -1.64
N ALA A 90 -9.23 -10.67 -2.72
CA ALA A 90 -10.04 -10.26 -3.86
C ALA A 90 -10.74 -11.45 -4.53
N GLY A 91 -10.02 -12.55 -4.77
CA GLY A 91 -10.59 -13.77 -5.34
C GLY A 91 -11.64 -14.40 -4.44
N TYR A 92 -11.43 -14.44 -3.12
CA TYR A 92 -12.42 -14.92 -2.16
C TYR A 92 -13.69 -14.06 -2.20
N ALA A 93 -13.54 -12.73 -2.19
CA ALA A 93 -14.66 -11.80 -2.26
C ALA A 93 -15.45 -11.94 -3.56
N LEU A 94 -14.77 -12.13 -4.70
CA LEU A 94 -15.42 -12.40 -5.98
C LEU A 94 -16.16 -13.74 -5.99
N GLY A 95 -15.53 -14.81 -5.52
CA GLY A 95 -16.13 -16.15 -5.49
C GLY A 95 -17.38 -16.21 -4.62
N THR A 96 -17.31 -15.66 -3.41
CA THR A 96 -18.46 -15.58 -2.49
C THR A 96 -19.53 -14.61 -2.98
N GLY A 97 -19.12 -13.46 -3.53
CA GLY A 97 -20.04 -12.44 -4.04
C GLY A 97 -20.88 -12.92 -5.23
N LEU A 98 -20.26 -13.62 -6.19
CA LEU A 98 -20.97 -14.17 -7.35
C LEU A 98 -21.97 -15.27 -6.94
N LEU A 99 -21.59 -16.15 -6.02
CA LEU A 99 -22.49 -17.18 -5.50
C LEU A 99 -23.68 -16.57 -4.74
N SER A 100 -23.41 -15.58 -3.89
CA SER A 100 -24.45 -14.85 -3.18
C SER A 100 -25.41 -14.15 -4.14
N ALA A 101 -24.89 -13.57 -5.24
CA ALA A 101 -25.69 -12.90 -6.25
C ALA A 101 -26.67 -13.81 -7.00
N ILE A 102 -26.34 -15.09 -7.16
CA ILE A 102 -27.24 -16.11 -7.75
C ILE A 102 -28.13 -16.81 -6.71
N GLY A 103 -28.15 -16.31 -5.47
CA GLY A 103 -29.02 -16.81 -4.39
C GLY A 103 -28.44 -17.97 -3.57
N ILE A 104 -27.17 -18.34 -3.79
CA ILE A 104 -26.52 -19.40 -3.01
C ILE A 104 -25.97 -18.79 -1.71
N THR A 105 -26.59 -19.13 -0.59
CA THR A 105 -26.23 -18.61 0.74
C THR A 105 -25.66 -19.66 1.69
N ALA A 106 -25.48 -20.90 1.22
CA ALA A 106 -24.93 -21.98 2.03
C ALA A 106 -23.48 -21.68 2.44
N ASN A 107 -23.26 -21.44 3.74
CA ASN A 107 -21.99 -20.95 4.27
C ASN A 107 -20.78 -21.83 3.91
N TRP A 108 -20.93 -23.16 4.01
CA TRP A 108 -19.86 -24.09 3.68
C TRP A 108 -19.48 -24.03 2.19
N LEU A 109 -20.46 -23.83 1.31
CA LEU A 109 -20.25 -23.74 -0.14
C LEU A 109 -19.62 -22.40 -0.52
N LEU A 110 -20.05 -21.30 0.12
CA LEU A 110 -19.42 -19.99 -0.02
C LEU A 110 -17.94 -20.03 0.36
N ILE A 111 -17.61 -20.61 1.52
CA ILE A 111 -16.22 -20.73 1.98
C ILE A 111 -15.39 -21.58 1.01
N LEU A 112 -15.90 -22.76 0.62
CA LEU A 112 -15.20 -23.67 -0.29
C LEU A 112 -14.90 -23.01 -1.64
N VAL A 113 -15.92 -22.46 -2.30
CA VAL A 113 -15.76 -21.83 -3.62
C VAL A 113 -14.97 -20.54 -3.50
N GLY A 114 -15.19 -19.74 -2.45
CA GLY A 114 -14.37 -18.57 -2.16
C GLY A 114 -12.89 -18.92 -2.07
N LEU A 115 -12.52 -19.98 -1.35
CA LEU A 115 -11.13 -20.44 -1.26
C LEU A 115 -10.59 -20.94 -2.60
N VAL A 116 -11.37 -21.71 -3.36
CA VAL A 116 -10.96 -22.19 -4.69
C VAL A 116 -10.69 -21.01 -5.63
N VAL A 117 -11.58 -20.02 -5.67
CA VAL A 117 -11.42 -18.82 -6.49
C VAL A 117 -10.25 -17.97 -5.99
N ALA A 118 -10.06 -17.83 -4.67
CA ALA A 118 -8.91 -17.15 -4.09
C ALA A 118 -7.58 -17.75 -4.59
N VAL A 119 -7.43 -19.07 -4.49
CA VAL A 119 -6.22 -19.78 -4.96
C VAL A 119 -6.05 -19.61 -6.47
N ALA A 120 -7.13 -19.72 -7.25
CA ALA A 120 -7.09 -19.55 -8.70
C ALA A 120 -6.65 -18.14 -9.10
N ILE A 121 -7.14 -17.10 -8.42
CA ILE A 121 -6.76 -15.71 -8.68
C ILE A 121 -5.32 -15.46 -8.26
N VAL A 122 -4.86 -15.96 -7.11
CA VAL A 122 -3.44 -15.88 -6.71
C VAL A 122 -2.55 -16.50 -7.77
N PHE A 123 -2.88 -17.71 -8.23
CA PHE A 123 -2.13 -18.39 -9.28
C PHE A 123 -2.11 -17.57 -10.57
N ALA A 124 -3.25 -17.05 -11.02
CA ALA A 124 -3.35 -16.20 -12.19
C ALA A 124 -2.50 -14.92 -12.04
N THR A 125 -2.53 -14.27 -10.87
CA THR A 125 -1.75 -13.06 -10.58
C THR A 125 -0.26 -13.27 -10.79
N PHE A 126 0.29 -14.40 -10.34
CA PHE A 126 1.71 -14.72 -10.57
C PHE A 126 1.98 -15.21 -11.98
N ARG A 127 1.08 -16.02 -12.56
CA ARG A 127 1.25 -16.60 -13.89
C ARG A 127 1.24 -15.56 -15.02
N TYR A 128 0.41 -14.53 -14.89
CA TYR A 128 0.22 -13.46 -15.88
C TYR A 128 0.96 -12.16 -15.51
N ASN A 129 1.75 -12.17 -14.45
CA ASN A 129 2.48 -11.01 -13.94
C ASN A 129 1.58 -9.80 -13.62
N TRP A 130 0.41 -10.04 -13.01
CA TRP A 130 -0.50 -8.97 -12.63
C TRP A 130 -0.01 -8.13 -11.44
N GLN A 131 1.11 -8.50 -10.81
CA GLN A 131 1.61 -7.83 -9.61
C GLN A 131 1.90 -6.34 -9.86
N LYS A 132 2.31 -5.99 -11.09
CA LYS A 132 2.49 -4.61 -11.52
C LYS A 132 1.20 -3.79 -11.42
N TYR A 133 0.08 -4.35 -11.87
CA TYR A 133 -1.20 -3.65 -11.83
C TYR A 133 -1.71 -3.48 -10.40
N VAL A 134 -1.41 -4.43 -9.52
CA VAL A 134 -1.71 -4.30 -8.08
C VAL A 134 -0.96 -3.11 -7.48
N ILE A 135 0.34 -2.94 -7.76
CA ILE A 135 1.10 -1.76 -7.29
C ILE A 135 0.51 -0.46 -7.86
N ILE A 136 0.23 -0.42 -9.17
CA ILE A 136 -0.33 0.78 -9.80
C ILE A 136 -1.65 1.15 -9.14
N ALA A 137 -2.54 0.18 -8.92
CA ALA A 137 -3.82 0.43 -8.24
C ALA A 137 -3.60 0.96 -6.82
N LEU A 138 -2.76 0.30 -6.01
CA LEU A 138 -2.48 0.70 -4.63
C LEU A 138 -1.90 2.12 -4.54
N THR A 139 -0.91 2.42 -5.36
CA THR A 139 -0.22 3.72 -5.34
C THR A 139 -1.10 4.84 -5.92
N ALA A 140 -1.90 4.56 -6.95
CA ALA A 140 -2.85 5.52 -7.49
C ALA A 140 -3.99 5.83 -6.51
N ILE A 141 -4.53 4.80 -5.83
CA ILE A 141 -5.53 4.97 -4.78
C ILE A 141 -4.96 5.75 -3.59
N GLY A 142 -3.77 5.37 -3.12
CA GLY A 142 -3.08 6.06 -2.03
C GLY A 142 -2.72 7.51 -2.38
N GLY A 143 -2.28 7.76 -3.60
CA GLY A 143 -2.00 9.09 -4.12
C GLY A 143 -3.26 9.95 -4.23
N ALA A 144 -4.35 9.39 -4.76
CA ALA A 144 -5.64 10.07 -4.86
C ALA A 144 -6.19 10.43 -3.47
N ASN A 145 -6.06 9.53 -2.49
CA ASN A 145 -6.40 9.81 -1.10
C ASN A 145 -5.64 11.03 -0.58
N ALA A 146 -4.32 11.05 -0.76
CA ALA A 146 -3.47 12.13 -0.27
C ALA A 146 -3.76 13.47 -0.98
N VAL A 147 -4.03 13.46 -2.29
CA VAL A 147 -4.42 14.65 -3.05
C VAL A 147 -5.74 15.22 -2.51
N ILE A 148 -6.80 14.40 -2.44
CA ILE A 148 -8.11 14.88 -2.00
C ILE A 148 -8.07 15.33 -0.54
N LEU A 149 -7.39 14.58 0.33
CA LEU A 149 -7.19 14.99 1.72
C LEU A 149 -6.44 16.33 1.80
N GLY A 150 -5.39 16.51 1.01
CA GLY A 150 -4.65 17.77 0.94
C GLY A 150 -5.54 18.95 0.52
N VAL A 151 -6.40 18.76 -0.48
CA VAL A 151 -7.40 19.76 -0.89
C VAL A 151 -8.36 20.10 0.26
N LEU A 152 -8.93 19.08 0.92
CA LEU A 152 -9.86 19.28 2.03
C LEU A 152 -9.22 19.99 3.24
N LEU A 153 -7.95 19.71 3.52
CA LEU A 153 -7.18 20.41 4.55
C LEU A 153 -6.94 21.88 4.18
N LEU A 154 -6.65 22.21 2.91
CA LEU A 154 -6.48 23.60 2.46
C LEU A 154 -7.75 24.43 2.64
N PHE A 155 -8.91 23.84 2.33
CA PHE A 155 -10.20 24.51 2.49
C PHE A 155 -10.76 24.43 3.91
N ASN A 156 -9.96 23.95 4.87
CA ASN A 156 -10.34 23.79 6.29
C ASN A 156 -11.65 22.99 6.48
N ARG A 157 -11.93 22.06 5.56
CA ARG A 157 -13.08 21.15 5.61
C ARG A 157 -12.83 19.96 6.54
N VAL A 158 -11.57 19.53 6.63
CA VAL A 158 -11.12 18.46 7.53
C VAL A 158 -10.07 19.03 8.49
N GLY A 159 -10.19 18.72 9.78
CA GLY A 159 -9.22 19.10 10.80
C GLY A 159 -8.07 18.10 10.93
N LEU A 160 -6.89 18.56 11.38
CA LEU A 160 -5.72 17.70 11.63
C LEU A 160 -5.98 16.63 12.72
N SER A 161 -6.92 16.87 13.63
CA SER A 161 -7.37 15.90 14.64
C SER A 161 -8.05 14.67 14.03
N GLY A 162 -8.77 14.83 12.91
CA GLY A 162 -9.39 13.72 12.18
C GLY A 162 -8.38 12.86 11.42
N VAL A 163 -7.24 13.44 11.04
CA VAL A 163 -6.14 12.72 10.36
C VAL A 163 -5.32 11.88 11.33
N ARG A 164 -5.11 12.38 12.57
CA ARG A 164 -4.29 11.70 13.60
C ARG A 164 -4.88 10.39 14.10
N GLY A 165 -6.21 10.21 14.03
CA GLY A 165 -6.88 8.98 14.46
C GLY A 165 -7.09 7.94 13.35
N ALA A 166 -6.80 8.28 12.09
CA ALA A 166 -7.20 7.46 10.97
C ALA A 166 -5.99 6.83 10.27
N GLY A 167 -5.79 5.54 10.52
CA GLY A 167 -5.13 4.63 9.55
C GLY A 167 -5.93 4.49 8.24
N ASN A 168 -6.95 5.34 8.02
CA ASN A 168 -7.86 5.34 6.90
C ASN A 168 -8.13 6.80 6.44
N ALA A 169 -7.27 7.31 5.57
CA ALA A 169 -7.39 8.65 4.97
C ALA A 169 -8.64 8.84 4.09
N ILE A 170 -9.40 7.77 3.82
CA ILE A 170 -10.60 7.79 2.96
C ILE A 170 -11.84 8.20 3.76
N GLN A 171 -11.92 7.81 5.04
CA GLN A 171 -13.14 8.05 5.84
C GLN A 171 -13.48 9.55 5.96
N PRO A 172 -12.50 10.46 6.18
CA PRO A 172 -12.78 11.90 6.18
C PRO A 172 -13.24 12.44 4.82
N VAL A 173 -12.76 11.85 3.71
CA VAL A 173 -13.13 12.25 2.34
C VAL A 173 -14.58 11.84 2.04
N LEU A 174 -14.97 10.62 2.42
CA LEU A 174 -16.32 10.11 2.19
C LEU A 174 -17.36 10.73 3.14
N ALA A 175 -16.94 11.18 4.32
CA ALA A 175 -17.83 11.77 5.31
C ALA A 175 -18.23 13.23 5.00
N ASP A 176 -17.46 13.98 4.22
CA ASP A 176 -17.78 15.38 3.89
C ASP A 176 -18.90 15.48 2.85
N SER A 177 -18.76 14.82 1.69
CA SER A 177 -19.79 14.82 0.63
C SER A 177 -19.58 13.72 -0.42
N TRP A 178 -20.68 13.23 -1.00
CA TRP A 178 -20.67 12.30 -2.14
C TRP A 178 -19.91 12.86 -3.36
N PHE A 179 -19.87 14.19 -3.50
CA PHE A 179 -19.11 14.85 -4.57
C PHE A 179 -17.61 14.55 -4.47
N TRP A 180 -17.05 14.54 -3.26
CA TRP A 180 -15.63 14.23 -3.05
C TRP A 180 -15.30 12.77 -3.30
N ALA A 181 -16.26 11.86 -3.09
CA ALA A 181 -16.11 10.46 -3.48
C ALA A 181 -15.96 10.32 -5.01
N ILE A 182 -16.75 11.08 -5.79
CA ILE A 182 -16.63 11.12 -7.25
C ILE A 182 -15.30 11.77 -7.67
N ALA A 183 -14.95 12.91 -7.08
CA ALA A 183 -13.68 13.59 -7.37
C ALA A 183 -12.48 12.66 -7.10
N TRP A 184 -12.52 11.94 -5.97
CA TRP A 184 -11.53 10.92 -5.64
C TRP A 184 -11.48 9.80 -6.68
N LEU A 185 -12.64 9.28 -7.09
CA LEU A 185 -12.73 8.21 -8.09
C LEU A 185 -12.13 8.66 -9.43
N VAL A 186 -12.41 9.89 -9.86
CA VAL A 186 -11.86 10.48 -11.09
C VAL A 186 -10.33 10.59 -11.00
N VAL A 187 -9.80 11.10 -9.89
CA VAL A 187 -8.34 11.20 -9.68
C VAL A 187 -7.69 9.82 -9.67
N ALA A 188 -8.26 8.86 -8.93
CA ALA A 188 -7.75 7.49 -8.86
C ALA A 188 -7.76 6.80 -10.24
N ALA A 189 -8.87 6.88 -10.98
CA ALA A 189 -8.98 6.30 -12.32
C ALA A 189 -8.01 6.96 -13.31
N GLY A 190 -7.89 8.30 -13.28
CA GLY A 190 -6.94 9.04 -14.10
C GLY A 190 -5.49 8.66 -13.81
N ALA A 191 -5.14 8.53 -12.52
CA ALA A 191 -3.81 8.10 -12.08
C ALA A 191 -3.50 6.66 -12.50
N ILE A 192 -4.44 5.72 -12.36
CA ILE A 192 -4.29 4.34 -12.85
C ILE A 192 -4.04 4.34 -14.35
N PHE A 193 -4.89 5.02 -15.12
CA PHE A 193 -4.75 5.09 -16.58
C PHE A 193 -3.40 5.65 -17.00
N TYR A 194 -2.99 6.77 -16.39
CA TYR A 194 -1.69 7.39 -16.65
C TYR A 194 -0.54 6.46 -16.32
N GLN A 195 -0.53 5.83 -15.13
CA GLN A 195 0.56 4.94 -14.71
C GLN A 195 0.63 3.66 -15.55
N VAL A 196 -0.51 3.11 -15.97
CA VAL A 196 -0.56 1.95 -16.89
C VAL A 196 0.06 2.33 -18.23
N ARG A 197 -0.28 3.50 -18.79
CA ARG A 197 0.26 3.97 -20.07
C ARG A 197 1.74 4.30 -19.98
N SER A 198 2.14 5.06 -18.96
CA SER A 198 3.52 5.51 -18.71
C SER A 198 4.48 4.34 -18.45
N ASN A 199 4.01 3.29 -17.76
CA ASN A 199 4.83 2.13 -17.47
C ASN A 199 4.61 0.97 -18.46
N SER A 200 3.86 1.15 -19.55
CA SER A 200 3.50 0.06 -20.50
C SER A 200 4.72 -0.67 -21.08
N ALA A 201 5.77 0.07 -21.45
CA ALA A 201 7.03 -0.49 -21.95
C ALA A 201 7.90 -1.17 -20.87
N TYR A 202 7.63 -0.91 -19.58
CA TYR A 202 8.39 -1.46 -18.47
C TYR A 202 7.85 -2.85 -18.11
N ARG A 203 8.49 -3.90 -18.62
CA ARG A 203 8.23 -5.29 -18.23
C ARG A 203 9.16 -5.68 -17.08
N TRP A 204 8.56 -6.13 -15.99
CA TRP A 204 9.31 -6.63 -14.84
C TRP A 204 9.71 -8.08 -15.14
N GLN A 205 10.94 -8.27 -15.61
CA GLN A 205 11.59 -9.57 -15.76
C GLN A 205 12.63 -9.74 -14.65
N LYS A 206 12.88 -10.98 -14.22
CA LYS A 206 13.91 -11.30 -13.21
C LYS A 206 15.29 -10.75 -13.60
N GLU A 207 15.57 -10.65 -14.91
CA GLU A 207 16.79 -10.02 -15.45
C GLU A 207 16.90 -8.52 -15.11
N ASN A 208 15.79 -7.79 -15.00
CA ASN A 208 15.77 -6.35 -14.70
C ASN A 208 15.94 -6.03 -13.20
N TYR A 209 15.91 -7.05 -12.33
CA TYR A 209 16.16 -6.86 -10.90
C TYR A 209 17.65 -6.62 -10.59
N VAL A 210 18.56 -7.12 -11.44
CA VAL A 210 20.01 -7.03 -11.23
C VAL A 210 20.62 -5.83 -11.97
N GLN A 211 20.04 -5.42 -13.09
CA GLN A 211 20.58 -4.32 -13.91
C GLN A 211 20.38 -2.91 -13.31
N GLY A 212 19.57 -2.76 -12.25
CA GLY A 212 19.41 -1.50 -11.53
C GLY A 212 20.36 -1.30 -10.35
N TRP A 213 21.30 -2.23 -10.14
CA TRP A 213 22.25 -2.22 -9.01
C TRP A 213 23.71 -2.02 -9.44
N GLY A 214 23.92 -1.59 -10.69
CA GLY A 214 25.20 -1.13 -11.22
C GLY A 214 25.03 0.24 -11.86
#